data_AF-A0A5K1GS88-F1
#
_entry.id   AF-A0A5K1GS88-F1
#
_cell.length_a   1.000
_cell.length_b   1.000
_cell.length_c   1.000
_cell.angle_alpha   90.00
_cell.angle_beta   90.00
_cell.angle_gamma   90.00
#
_symmetry.space_group_name_H-M   'P 1'
#
loop_
_entity.id
_entity.type
_entity.pdbx_description
1 polymer ?
#
loop_
_entity_poly.entity_id
_entity_poly.type
_entity_poly.pdbx_seq_one_letter_code
_entity_poly.pdbx_strand_id
1 'polypeptide(L)' 'VASFGGFLLSKEILTLSFAPRDSHKSQIQFALERGIPTFVAMLGTRRLPFPAYAFDLVHCSRCLIPFTAY' A
#
# COMPACT_ATOMS: atom_id res chain seq x y z
N VAL A 1 0.73 -2.62 -7.90
CA VAL A 1 -0.02 -2.09 -6.73
C VAL A 1 -1.11 -1.11 -7.18
N ALA A 2 -0.78 0.04 -7.76
CA ALA A 2 -1.79 1.03 -8.17
C ALA A 2 -2.79 0.57 -9.26
N SER A 3 -2.38 -0.24 -10.24
CA SER A 3 -3.31 -0.81 -11.23
C SER A 3 -4.34 -1.75 -10.61
N PHE A 4 -3.89 -2.66 -9.75
CA PHE A 4 -4.77 -3.57 -9.00
C PHE A 4 -5.69 -2.80 -8.03
N GLY A 5 -5.15 -1.81 -7.32
CA GLY A 5 -5.96 -0.94 -6.46
C GLY A 5 -7.03 -0.19 -7.23
N GLY A 6 -6.71 0.31 -8.44
CA GLY A 6 -7.66 0.98 -9.31
C GLY A 6 -8.77 0.05 -9.83
N PHE A 7 -8.42 -1.20 -10.17
CA PHE A 7 -9.40 -2.22 -10.53
C PHE A 7 -10.37 -2.50 -9.37
N LEU A 8 -9.87 -2.70 -8.15
CA LEU A 8 -10.71 -2.91 -6.96
C LEU A 8 -11.60 -1.69 -6.66
N LEU A 9 -11.06 -0.47 -6.80
CA LEU A 9 -11.82 0.75 -6.62
C LEU A 9 -12.98 0.86 -7.62
N SER A 10 -12.77 0.43 -8.87
CA SER A 10 -13.84 0.35 -9.89
C SER A 10 -14.95 -0.68 -9.57
N LYS A 11 -14.70 -1.54 -8.58
CA LYS A 11 -15.65 -2.52 -8.03
C LYS A 11 -16.18 -2.11 -6.66
N GLU A 12 -16.05 -0.82 -6.32
CA GLU A 12 -16.49 -0.24 -5.04
C GLU A 12 -15.76 -0.81 -3.81
N ILE A 13 -14.58 -1.40 -4.01
CA ILE A 13 -13.72 -1.87 -2.92
C ILE A 13 -12.70 -0.77 -2.62
N LEU A 14 -12.78 -0.19 -1.43
CA LEU A 14 -11.83 0.81 -0.99
C LEU A 14 -10.44 0.18 -0.84
N THR A 15 -9.43 0.80 -1.45
CA THR A 15 -8.05 0.36 -1.34
C THR A 15 -7.17 1.46 -0.78
N LEU A 16 -6.14 1.05 -0.03
CA LEU A 16 -5.12 1.93 0.53
C LEU A 16 -3.76 1.47 0.01
N SER A 17 -3.03 2.35 -0.66
CA SER A 17 -1.67 2.05 -1.14
C SER A 17 -0.62 2.48 -0.13
N PHE A 18 0.43 1.67 0.01
CA PHE A 18 1.63 2.00 0.75
C PHE A 18 2.82 1.99 -0.20
N ALA A 19 3.58 3.07 -0.22
CA ALA A 19 4.83 3.11 -0.97
C ALA A 19 5.91 3.87 -0.19
N PRO A 20 7.17 3.40 -0.24
CA PRO A 20 8.28 4.14 0.32
C PRO A 20 8.50 5.43 -0.47
N ARG A 21 9.09 6.43 0.19
CA ARG A 21 9.66 7.59 -0.50
C ARG A 21 11.00 7.16 -1.11
N ASP A 22 10.97 6.54 -2.28
CA ASP A 22 12.17 6.14 -3.01
C ASP A 22 12.49 7.14 -4.14
N SER A 23 13.60 6.89 -4.84
CA SER A 23 14.00 7.66 -6.01
C SER A 23 13.04 7.49 -7.19
N HIS A 24 12.24 6.41 -7.22
CA HIS A 24 11.15 6.18 -8.18
C HIS A 24 9.86 6.89 -7.72
N LYS A 25 9.96 8.21 -7.52
CA LYS A 25 8.94 9.14 -6.98
C LYS A 25 7.55 9.09 -7.64
N SER A 26 7.33 8.25 -8.65
CA SER A 26 6.09 8.14 -9.38
C SER A 26 5.05 7.23 -8.75
N GLN A 27 5.38 6.29 -7.84
CA GLN A 27 4.36 5.33 -7.38
C GLN A 27 3.24 5.99 -6.56
N ILE A 28 3.60 6.90 -5.65
CA ILE A 28 2.61 7.63 -4.83
C ILE A 28 1.77 8.54 -5.71
N GLN A 29 2.44 9.33 -6.56
CA GLN A 29 1.77 10.25 -7.48
C GLN A 29 0.80 9.50 -8.40
N PHE A 30 1.23 8.40 -9.01
CA PHE A 30 0.43 7.60 -9.93
C PHE A 30 -0.79 6.95 -9.26
N ALA A 31 -0.68 6.59 -7.97
CA ALA A 31 -1.81 6.10 -7.18
C ALA A 31 -2.80 7.23 -6.84
N LEU A 32 -2.28 8.40 -6.46
CA LEU A 32 -3.10 9.59 -6.20
C LEU A 32 -3.83 10.09 -7.46
N GLU A 33 -3.18 10.09 -8.62
CA GLU A 33 -3.81 10.41 -9.92
C GLU A 33 -4.96 9.47 -10.29
N ARG A 34 -5.01 8.27 -9.70
CA ARG A 34 -6.12 7.30 -9.83
C ARG A 34 -7.18 7.43 -8.75
N GLY A 35 -7.07 8.42 -7.86
CA GLY A 35 -7.98 8.60 -6.74
C GLY A 35 -7.81 7.58 -5.61
N ILE A 36 -6.70 6.84 -5.59
CA ILE A 36 -6.43 5.84 -4.55
C ILE A 36 -5.75 6.53 -3.36
N PRO A 37 -6.34 6.48 -2.15
CA PRO A 37 -5.68 6.93 -0.94
C PRO A 37 -4.32 6.24 -0.77
N THR A 38 -3.27 7.01 -0.46
CA THR A 38 -1.90 6.49 -0.41
C THR A 38 -1.11 7.03 0.79
N PHE A 39 -0.41 6.16 1.50
CA PHE A 39 0.52 6.49 2.58
C PHE A 39 1.98 6.37 2.14
N VAL A 40 2.78 7.34 2.57
CA VAL A 40 4.25 7.27 2.48
C VAL A 40 4.76 6.42 3.65
N ALA A 41 4.84 5.10 3.48
CA ALA A 41 5.37 4.19 4.49
C ALA A 41 5.91 2.91 3.85
N MET A 42 6.88 2.28 4.53
CA MET A 42 7.39 0.95 4.19
C MET A 42 6.91 -0.03 5.24
N LEU A 43 6.15 -1.04 4.81
CA LEU A 43 5.72 -2.14 5.67
C LEU A 43 6.95 -2.83 6.29
N GLY A 44 6.88 -3.18 7.57
CA GLY A 44 7.96 -3.84 8.31
C GLY A 44 9.03 -2.92 8.93
N THR A 45 9.09 -1.63 8.57
CA THR A 45 10.05 -0.68 9.18
C THR A 45 9.45 0.17 10.31
N ARG A 46 8.15 0.45 10.25
CA ARG A 46 7.42 1.25 11.24
C ARG A 46 6.06 0.64 11.51
N ARG A 47 5.59 0.77 12.76
CA ARG A 47 4.23 0.43 13.14
C ARG A 47 3.26 1.39 12.43
N LEU A 48 2.24 0.84 11.79
CA LEU A 48 1.22 1.63 11.11
C LEU A 48 0.24 2.27 12.13
N PRO A 49 -0.35 3.44 11.81
CA PRO A 49 -1.33 4.11 12.67
C PRO A 49 -2.74 3.49 12.55
N PHE A 50 -2.81 2.17 12.38
CA PHE A 50 -4.06 1.42 12.29
C PHE A 50 -4.10 0.36 13.38
N PRO A 51 -5.28 0.06 13.94
CA PRO A 51 -5.44 -1.03 14.90
C PRO A 51 -5.11 -2.38 14.23
N ALA A 52 -4.87 -3.40 15.05
CA ALA A 52 -4.79 -4.77 14.55
C ALA A 52 -6.09 -5.13 13.82
N TYR A 53 -6.00 -5.94 12.76
CA TYR A 53 -7.14 -6.36 11.94
C TYR A 53 -7.89 -5.22 11.22
N ALA A 54 -7.25 -4.08 11.01
CA ALA A 54 -7.83 -2.98 10.23
C ALA A 54 -7.92 -3.23 8.72
N PHE A 55 -7.33 -4.32 8.22
CA PHE A 55 -7.26 -4.66 6.80
C PHE A 55 -7.77 -6.07 6.56
N ASP A 56 -8.72 -6.22 5.65
CA ASP A 56 -9.24 -7.54 5.25
C ASP A 56 -8.27 -8.31 4.34
N LEU A 57 -7.52 -7.57 3.51
CA LEU A 57 -6.57 -8.11 2.56
C LEU A 57 -5.38 -7.18 2.37
N VAL A 58 -4.18 -7.77 2.31
CA VAL A 58 -2.93 -7.06 2.00
C VAL A 58 -2.32 -7.67 0.75
N HIS A 59 -2.12 -6.85 -0.28
CA HIS A 59 -1.42 -7.23 -1.50
C HIS A 59 -0.13 -6.44 -1.65
N CYS A 60 0.99 -7.13 -1.87
CA CYS A 60 2.25 -6.49 -2.21
C CYS A 60 3.07 -7.34 -3.18
N SER A 61 3.85 -6.68 -4.04
CA SER A 61 4.86 -7.37 -4.85
C SER A 61 6.13 -7.65 -4.05
N ARG A 62 6.55 -6.68 -3.22
CA ARG A 62 7.74 -6.74 -2.37
C ARG A 62 7.52 -5.95 -1.08
N CYS A 63 6.88 -6.58 -0.09
CA CYS A 63 6.62 -5.96 1.20
C CYS A 63 7.89 -5.74 2.05
N LEU A 64 8.95 -6.53 1.82
CA LEU A 64 10.15 -6.58 2.68
C LEU A 64 9.82 -6.78 4.18
N ILE A 65 8.67 -7.40 4.49
CA ILE A 65 8.33 -7.80 5.85
C ILE A 65 9.09 -9.10 6.13
N PRO A 66 9.99 -9.14 7.12
CA PRO A 66 10.77 -10.32 7.42
C PRO A 66 9.93 -11.31 8.24
N PHE A 67 8.93 -11.95 7.61
CA PHE A 67 8.05 -12.91 8.30
C PHE A 67 8.79 -14.12 8.87
N THR A 68 9.98 -14.43 8.34
CA THR A 68 10.80 -15.58 8.72
C THR A 68 12.10 -15.22 9.43
N ALA A 69 12.36 -13.94 9.72
CA ALA A 69 13.53 -13.56 10.51
C ALA A 69 13.19 -13.76 11.99
N TYR A 70 13.41 -14.98 12.45
CA TYR A 70 13.54 -15.34 13.86
C TYR A 70 14.97 -15.81 14.09
#